data_AF-A0A0C3L681-F1
#
_entry.id   AF-A0A0C3L681-F1
#
_cell.length_a   1.000
_cell.length_b   1.000
_cell.length_c   1.000
_cell.angle_alpha   90.00
_cell.angle_beta   90.00
_cell.angle_gamma   90.00
#
_symmetry.space_group_name_H-M   'P 1'
#
loop_
_entity.id
_entity.type
_entity.pdbx_description
1 polymer ?
#
loop_
_entity_poly.entity_id
_entity_poly.type
_entity_poly.pdbx_seq_one_letter_code
_entity_poly.pdbx_strand_id
1 'polypeptide(L)'
;MSSLYTSTLSLSLYWQVLLPLFLLLSLIFLYRFYHPHHLSHPTSCLPIECWDLIFDNCSLIDVASFTQTSKVCHRHVSAYIYRWVHLALCSWFSDSLAFCHQLQEHGAIVSGSFVLALVASPVWVPRDLDVYVGSTSRFDALVHYLEDERGFEDITPPPPLSNELLQVPYPVSDPDDVHHFPSDAHYCRFVKTASVNNHNSDVFVDLIQTRSPSPGNLVLQFPASCVMNWFTANEIVVTYPSLTVNNIALLHPHGCCAPTDVHRIREDIWLDKHVESAVPYSRARLAIMLLLGLHMEMSNGWALARTIPPFHGLLTGVASCILSAFTFGAPKRFPSTHASGP
;
A
#
# COMPACT_ATOMS: atom_id res chain seq x y z
N MET A 1 0.67 68.13 58.79
CA MET A 1 1.81 67.42 58.15
C MET A 1 1.59 65.90 57.98
N SER A 2 0.37 65.39 58.16
CA SER A 2 0.07 63.94 58.17
C SER A 2 -0.47 63.39 56.84
N SER A 3 -0.61 64.23 55.80
CA SER A 3 -1.26 63.86 54.52
C SER A 3 -0.28 63.45 53.40
N LEU A 4 1.03 63.63 53.61
CA LEU A 4 2.04 63.37 52.57
C LEU A 4 2.73 61.99 52.69
N TYR A 5 2.44 61.21 53.73
CA TYR A 5 3.06 59.89 53.96
C TYR A 5 2.25 58.70 53.45
N THR A 6 0.96 58.90 53.14
CA THR A 6 0.10 57.81 52.63
C THR A 6 0.30 57.55 51.13
N SER A 7 0.85 58.49 50.38
CA SER A 7 1.07 58.35 48.93
C SER A 7 2.34 57.57 48.56
N THR A 8 3.35 57.52 49.42
CA THR A 8 4.62 56.83 49.14
C THR A 8 4.53 55.32 49.41
N LEU A 9 3.74 54.91 50.40
CA LEU A 9 3.51 53.50 50.73
C LEU A 9 2.72 52.76 49.63
N SER A 10 1.79 53.43 48.95
CA SER A 10 1.04 52.79 47.85
C SER A 10 1.91 52.54 46.62
N LEU A 11 2.87 53.43 46.33
CA LEU A 11 3.80 53.27 45.21
C LEU A 11 4.75 52.09 45.45
N SER A 12 5.23 51.90 46.67
CA SER A 12 6.12 50.79 47.03
C SER A 12 5.42 49.43 46.87
N LEU A 13 4.17 49.33 47.33
CA LEU A 13 3.39 48.10 47.19
C LEU A 13 3.10 47.78 45.71
N TYR A 14 2.82 48.81 44.92
CA TYR A 14 2.58 48.69 43.48
C TYR A 14 3.78 48.08 42.75
N TRP A 15 5.00 48.56 43.02
CA TRP A 15 6.22 48.02 42.43
C TRP A 15 6.52 46.60 42.90
N GLN A 16 6.27 46.27 44.17
CA GLN A 16 6.49 44.93 44.69
C GLN A 16 5.57 43.87 44.09
N VAL A 17 4.37 44.24 43.65
CA VAL A 17 3.39 43.30 43.06
C VAL A 17 3.47 43.27 41.53
N LEU A 18 3.65 44.41 40.88
CA LEU A 18 3.58 44.48 39.41
C LEU A 18 4.89 44.20 38.71
N LEU A 19 6.04 44.49 39.34
CA LEU A 19 7.33 44.19 38.74
C LEU A 19 7.55 42.67 38.55
N PRO A 20 7.24 41.79 39.53
CA PRO A 20 7.33 40.34 39.33
C PRO A 20 6.35 39.84 38.27
N LEU A 21 5.13 40.39 38.23
CA LEU A 21 4.12 40.02 37.23
C LEU A 21 4.57 40.41 35.81
N PHE A 22 5.12 41.61 35.64
CA PHE A 22 5.66 42.09 34.37
C PHE A 22 6.87 41.25 33.92
N LEU A 23 7.77 40.91 34.85
CA LEU A 23 8.92 40.04 34.56
C LEU A 23 8.47 38.62 34.19
N LEU A 24 7.46 38.07 34.89
CA LEU A 24 6.89 36.76 34.58
C LEU A 24 6.22 36.75 33.20
N LEU A 25 5.42 37.77 32.87
CA LEU A 25 4.79 37.91 31.56
C LEU A 25 5.83 38.12 30.46
N SER A 26 6.87 38.90 30.72
CA SER A 26 7.98 39.10 29.79
C SER A 26 8.76 37.80 29.58
N LEU A 27 8.99 37.01 30.62
CA LEU A 27 9.60 35.68 30.53
C LEU A 27 8.72 34.70 29.76
N ILE A 28 7.40 34.70 29.96
CA ILE A 28 6.46 33.89 29.18
C ILE A 28 6.47 34.31 27.71
N PHE A 29 6.55 35.62 27.44
CA PHE A 29 6.60 36.16 26.08
C PHE A 29 7.94 35.81 25.41
N LEU A 30 9.07 36.01 26.09
CA LEU A 30 10.40 35.59 25.64
C LEU A 30 10.45 34.07 25.45
N TYR A 31 9.87 33.28 26.35
CA TYR A 31 9.78 31.83 26.21
C TYR A 31 8.97 31.45 24.98
N ARG A 32 7.82 32.09 24.71
CA ARG A 32 7.04 31.85 23.48
C ARG A 32 7.73 32.35 22.20
N PHE A 33 8.63 33.33 22.32
CA PHE A 33 9.36 33.90 21.19
C PHE A 33 10.64 33.10 20.88
N TYR A 34 11.33 32.59 21.90
CA TYR A 34 12.55 31.77 21.79
C TYR A 34 12.26 30.27 21.66
N HIS A 35 11.17 29.80 22.26
CA HIS A 35 10.50 28.57 21.87
C HIS A 35 9.27 28.97 21.05
N PRO A 36 9.44 29.33 19.78
CA PRO A 36 8.28 29.42 18.91
C PRO A 36 7.55 28.09 19.05
N HIS A 37 6.21 28.14 19.06
CA HIS A 37 5.33 26.98 18.95
C HIS A 37 5.51 26.20 17.60
N HIS A 38 6.71 26.26 17.03
CA HIS A 38 7.26 25.64 15.84
C HIS A 38 8.55 24.87 16.16
N LEU A 39 8.57 24.08 17.24
CA LEU A 39 9.06 22.71 17.04
C LEU A 39 7.99 22.01 16.20
N SER A 40 7.85 22.45 14.94
CA SER A 40 7.35 21.59 13.86
C SER A 40 8.08 20.29 14.08
N HIS A 41 7.33 19.25 14.43
CA HIS A 41 7.89 17.94 14.66
C HIS A 41 8.91 17.69 13.56
N PRO A 42 10.18 17.38 13.85
CA PRO A 42 11.22 17.28 12.82
C PRO A 42 10.82 16.36 11.65
N THR A 43 9.87 15.45 11.91
CA THR A 43 9.20 14.60 10.93
C THR A 43 8.40 15.35 9.85
N SER A 44 7.75 16.49 10.13
CA SER A 44 6.97 17.24 9.13
C SER A 44 7.82 17.95 8.07
N CYS A 45 9.15 17.99 8.26
CA CYS A 45 10.08 18.64 7.33
C CYS A 45 10.77 17.66 6.37
N LEU A 46 10.58 16.35 6.55
CA LEU A 46 11.14 15.37 5.63
C LEU A 46 10.40 15.44 4.28
N PRO A 47 11.14 15.49 3.15
CA PRO A 47 10.56 15.32 1.82
C PRO A 47 9.74 14.02 1.73
N ILE A 48 8.74 14.01 0.85
CA ILE A 48 7.81 12.89 0.75
C ILE A 48 8.50 11.60 0.29
N GLU A 49 9.55 11.73 -0.50
CA GLU A 49 10.39 10.63 -0.98
C GLU A 49 11.14 9.94 0.17
N CYS A 50 11.52 10.69 1.21
CA CYS A 50 12.15 10.11 2.41
C CYS A 50 11.16 9.24 3.18
N TRP A 51 9.87 9.65 3.24
CA TRP A 51 8.83 8.85 3.85
C TRP A 51 8.56 7.58 3.07
N ASP A 52 8.53 7.65 1.74
CA ASP A 52 8.35 6.48 0.89
C ASP A 52 9.47 5.46 1.12
N LEU A 53 10.72 5.91 1.19
CA LEU A 53 11.86 5.04 1.52
C LEU A 53 11.76 4.41 2.92
N ILE A 54 11.21 5.11 3.90
CA ILE A 54 10.98 4.55 5.25
C ILE A 54 9.89 3.46 5.16
N PHE A 55 8.75 3.78 4.55
CA PHE A 55 7.60 2.88 4.50
C PHE A 55 7.82 1.66 3.59
N ASP A 56 8.64 1.78 2.54
CA ASP A 56 9.07 0.65 1.69
C ASP A 56 9.83 -0.44 2.46
N ASN A 57 10.35 -0.11 3.65
CA ASN A 57 11.09 -1.01 4.53
C ASN A 57 10.28 -1.41 5.78
N CYS A 58 9.00 -1.05 5.84
CA CYS A 58 8.08 -1.41 6.91
C CYS A 58 7.05 -2.43 6.40
N SER A 59 6.55 -3.30 7.30
CA SER A 59 5.37 -4.09 6.95
C SER A 59 4.14 -3.19 6.81
N LEU A 60 3.12 -3.59 6.05
CA LEU A 60 1.89 -2.81 5.95
C LEU A 60 1.23 -2.59 7.31
N ILE A 61 1.38 -3.52 8.26
CA ILE A 61 0.89 -3.40 9.64
C ILE A 61 1.63 -2.29 10.39
N ASP A 62 2.95 -2.19 10.22
CA ASP A 62 3.75 -1.13 10.84
C ASP A 62 3.39 0.24 10.26
N VAL A 63 3.24 0.31 8.93
CA VAL A 63 2.79 1.51 8.21
C VAL A 63 1.40 1.94 8.68
N ALA A 64 0.46 1.00 8.79
CA ALA A 64 -0.89 1.27 9.29
C ALA A 64 -0.86 1.75 10.75
N SER A 65 -0.04 1.12 11.60
CA SER A 65 0.12 1.52 13.01
C SER A 65 0.69 2.93 13.14
N PHE A 66 1.55 3.36 12.20
CA PHE A 66 2.11 4.71 12.16
C PHE A 66 1.04 5.80 11.99
N THR A 67 -0.10 5.49 11.38
CA THR A 67 -1.23 6.44 11.25
C THR A 67 -1.78 6.92 12.59
N GLN A 68 -1.64 6.10 13.65
CA GLN A 68 -2.19 6.39 14.97
C GLN A 68 -1.32 7.37 15.78
N THR A 69 -0.11 7.68 15.30
CA THR A 69 0.85 8.52 16.03
C THR A 69 0.50 10.00 15.96
N SER A 70 0.01 10.48 14.81
CA SER A 70 -0.42 11.88 14.62
C SER A 70 -1.23 12.07 13.34
N LYS A 71 -1.97 13.19 13.23
CA LYS A 71 -2.65 13.58 11.98
C LYS A 71 -1.68 13.78 10.80
N VAL A 72 -0.46 14.22 11.07
CA VAL A 72 0.58 14.42 10.04
C VAL A 72 1.05 13.06 9.52
N CYS A 73 1.34 12.12 10.42
CA CYS A 73 1.71 10.76 10.08
C CYS A 73 0.60 10.04 9.30
N HIS A 74 -0.67 10.20 9.72
CA HIS A 74 -1.82 9.71 8.95
C HIS A 74 -1.80 10.22 7.51
N ARG A 75 -1.59 11.54 7.28
CA ARG A 75 -1.51 12.10 5.92
C ARG A 75 -0.35 11.52 5.11
N HIS A 76 0.83 11.35 5.71
CA HIS A 76 1.98 10.77 5.03
C HIS A 76 1.73 9.32 4.61
N VAL A 77 1.18 8.51 5.51
CA VAL A 77 0.81 7.12 5.23
C VAL A 77 -0.27 7.05 4.15
N SER A 78 -1.34 7.84 4.25
CA SER A 78 -2.39 7.84 3.21
C SER A 78 -1.84 8.23 1.85
N ALA A 79 -0.96 9.23 1.79
CA ALA A 79 -0.32 9.63 0.54
C ALA A 79 0.61 8.53 -0.02
N TYR A 80 1.35 7.84 0.85
CA TYR A 80 2.20 6.71 0.49
C TYR A 80 1.38 5.54 -0.08
N ILE A 81 0.35 5.08 0.66
CA ILE A 81 -0.52 3.98 0.21
C ILE A 81 -1.18 4.32 -1.13
N TYR A 82 -1.65 5.56 -1.31
CA TYR A 82 -2.22 6.02 -2.57
C TYR A 82 -1.22 5.91 -3.74
N ARG A 83 0.01 6.42 -3.58
CA ARG A 83 1.05 6.30 -4.61
C ARG A 83 1.41 4.85 -4.90
N TRP A 84 1.55 4.04 -3.86
CA TRP A 84 1.92 2.64 -4.00
C TRP A 84 0.87 1.83 -4.76
N VAL A 85 -0.42 2.00 -4.45
CA VAL A 85 -1.52 1.40 -5.22
C VAL A 85 -1.56 1.93 -6.65
N HIS A 86 -1.40 3.23 -6.85
CA HIS A 86 -1.37 3.84 -8.17
C HIS A 86 -0.28 3.21 -9.05
N LEU A 87 0.94 3.10 -8.53
CA LEU A 87 2.08 2.47 -9.21
C LEU A 87 1.83 0.98 -9.49
N ALA A 88 1.22 0.25 -8.55
CA ALA A 88 0.89 -1.16 -8.74
C ALA A 88 -0.15 -1.37 -9.85
N LEU A 89 -1.10 -0.45 -10.02
CA LEU A 89 -2.13 -0.51 -11.06
C LEU A 89 -1.63 -0.08 -12.45
N CYS A 90 -0.50 0.64 -12.55
CA CYS A 90 0.03 1.15 -13.82
C CYS A 90 0.38 0.05 -14.84
N SER A 91 0.58 -1.20 -14.40
CA SER A 91 0.76 -2.33 -15.33
C SER A 91 -0.52 -2.68 -16.09
N TRP A 92 -1.69 -2.47 -15.49
CA TRP A 92 -2.99 -2.73 -16.12
C TRP A 92 -3.57 -1.48 -16.80
N PHE A 93 -3.44 -0.30 -16.20
CA PHE A 93 -4.13 0.91 -16.63
C PHE A 93 -3.17 2.05 -16.95
N SER A 94 -3.45 2.80 -18.02
CA SER A 94 -2.76 4.06 -18.33
C SER A 94 -3.13 5.13 -17.32
N ASP A 95 -4.41 5.23 -16.99
CA ASP A 95 -4.93 6.10 -15.95
C ASP A 95 -5.52 5.27 -14.80
N SER A 96 -4.68 4.87 -13.86
CA SER A 96 -5.15 4.13 -12.68
C SER A 96 -6.00 4.98 -11.74
N LEU A 97 -6.01 6.32 -11.87
CA LEU A 97 -6.92 7.18 -11.12
C LEU A 97 -8.32 7.14 -11.69
N ALA A 98 -8.45 7.15 -13.02
CA ALA A 98 -9.72 6.90 -13.69
C ALA A 98 -10.29 5.54 -13.28
N PHE A 99 -9.47 4.49 -13.25
CA PHE A 99 -9.90 3.17 -12.79
C PHE A 99 -10.39 3.21 -11.32
N CYS A 100 -9.66 3.84 -10.40
CA CYS A 100 -10.11 4.00 -9.02
C CYS A 100 -11.45 4.76 -8.91
N HIS A 101 -11.68 5.76 -9.77
CA HIS A 101 -12.98 6.44 -9.84
C HIS A 101 -14.09 5.48 -10.29
N GLN A 102 -13.82 4.62 -11.28
CA GLN A 102 -14.77 3.57 -11.69
C GLN A 102 -15.09 2.59 -10.55
N LEU A 103 -14.09 2.21 -9.75
CA LEU A 103 -14.32 1.38 -8.56
C LEU A 103 -15.27 2.07 -7.57
N GLN A 104 -15.07 3.38 -7.34
CA GLN A 104 -15.91 4.16 -6.44
C GLN A 104 -17.35 4.30 -6.97
N GLU A 105 -17.50 4.69 -8.23
CA GLU A 105 -18.78 4.95 -8.87
C GLU A 105 -19.66 3.70 -8.90
N HIS A 106 -19.06 2.53 -9.11
CA HIS A 106 -19.78 1.28 -9.25
C HIS A 106 -19.81 0.43 -7.98
N GLY A 107 -19.24 0.91 -6.87
CA GLY A 107 -19.10 0.12 -5.64
C GLY A 107 -18.35 -1.18 -5.87
N ALA A 108 -17.39 -1.17 -6.79
CA ALA A 108 -16.59 -2.33 -7.15
C ALA A 108 -15.38 -2.45 -6.22
N ILE A 109 -14.86 -3.67 -6.10
CA ILE A 109 -13.66 -3.98 -5.33
C ILE A 109 -12.69 -4.80 -6.18
N VAL A 110 -11.40 -4.65 -5.92
CA VAL A 110 -10.35 -5.52 -6.45
C VAL A 110 -9.99 -6.54 -5.37
N SER A 111 -9.73 -7.79 -5.73
CA SER A 111 -9.30 -8.82 -4.77
C SER A 111 -8.26 -9.76 -5.39
N GLY A 112 -8.11 -10.96 -4.85
CA GLY A 112 -7.25 -12.00 -5.41
C GLY A 112 -5.75 -11.73 -5.27
N SER A 113 -5.00 -12.18 -6.28
CA SER A 113 -3.54 -12.17 -6.30
C SER A 113 -2.96 -10.75 -6.20
N PHE A 114 -3.60 -9.77 -6.85
CA PHE A 114 -3.19 -8.38 -6.81
C PHE A 114 -3.16 -7.81 -5.40
N VAL A 115 -4.27 -7.92 -4.65
CA VAL A 115 -4.35 -7.37 -3.29
C VAL A 115 -3.46 -8.14 -2.32
N LEU A 116 -3.34 -9.46 -2.50
CA LEU A 116 -2.39 -10.24 -1.73
C LEU A 116 -0.95 -9.77 -1.98
N ALA A 117 -0.57 -9.49 -3.23
CA ALA A 117 0.76 -9.00 -3.57
C ALA A 117 1.05 -7.62 -2.96
N LEU A 118 0.04 -6.74 -2.94
CA LEU A 118 0.14 -5.49 -2.21
C LEU A 118 0.46 -5.80 -0.73
N VAL A 119 -0.44 -6.49 -0.03
CA VAL A 119 -0.33 -6.65 1.44
C VAL A 119 0.90 -7.44 1.87
N ALA A 120 1.22 -8.53 1.17
CA ALA A 120 2.29 -9.45 1.55
C ALA A 120 3.68 -9.05 1.01
N SER A 121 3.76 -8.12 0.05
CA SER A 121 4.98 -7.71 -0.65
C SER A 121 5.85 -8.91 -1.10
N PRO A 122 5.30 -9.85 -1.89
CA PRO A 122 6.02 -11.04 -2.29
C PRO A 122 7.05 -10.73 -3.40
N VAL A 123 7.88 -11.73 -3.70
CA VAL A 123 8.87 -11.66 -4.80
C VAL A 123 8.27 -11.90 -6.19
N TRP A 124 7.00 -12.32 -6.26
CA TRP A 124 6.27 -12.56 -7.50
C TRP A 124 5.40 -11.36 -7.89
N VAL A 125 5.03 -11.30 -9.17
CA VAL A 125 4.21 -10.21 -9.73
C VAL A 125 2.86 -10.79 -10.18
N PRO A 126 1.72 -10.22 -9.75
CA PRO A 126 0.40 -10.67 -10.20
C PRO A 126 0.23 -10.47 -11.70
N ARG A 127 -0.45 -11.42 -12.37
CA ARG A 127 -0.71 -11.40 -13.82
C ARG A 127 -2.17 -11.09 -14.16
N ASP A 128 -3.04 -11.34 -13.20
CA ASP A 128 -4.48 -11.15 -13.25
C ASP A 128 -4.91 -10.09 -12.23
N LEU A 129 -6.00 -9.41 -12.57
CA LEU A 129 -6.68 -8.44 -11.71
C LEU A 129 -8.15 -8.86 -11.57
N ASP A 130 -8.52 -9.38 -10.40
CA ASP A 130 -9.89 -9.78 -10.12
C ASP A 130 -10.72 -8.58 -9.62
N VAL A 131 -11.71 -8.16 -10.41
CA VAL A 131 -12.61 -7.04 -10.10
C VAL A 131 -14.01 -7.57 -9.83
N TYR A 132 -14.55 -7.30 -8.64
CA TYR A 132 -15.85 -7.76 -8.20
C TYR A 132 -16.84 -6.61 -8.11
N VAL A 133 -18.07 -6.83 -8.57
CA VAL A 133 -19.15 -5.83 -8.50
C VAL A 133 -20.42 -6.42 -7.90
N GLY A 134 -21.22 -5.56 -7.26
CA GLY A 134 -22.51 -5.94 -6.69
C GLY A 134 -23.56 -6.23 -7.77
N SER A 135 -24.63 -6.94 -7.40
CA SER A 135 -25.76 -7.22 -8.30
C SER A 135 -26.51 -5.96 -8.74
N THR A 136 -26.45 -4.89 -7.94
CA THR A 136 -27.06 -3.59 -8.26
C THR A 136 -26.12 -2.64 -8.99
N SER A 137 -24.86 -3.03 -9.20
CA SER A 137 -23.86 -2.21 -9.88
C SER A 137 -24.07 -2.21 -11.39
N ARG A 138 -23.65 -1.13 -12.07
CA ARG A 138 -23.71 -1.01 -13.54
C ARG A 138 -22.57 -1.80 -14.20
N PHE A 139 -22.65 -3.14 -14.15
CA PHE A 139 -21.62 -4.05 -14.70
C PHE A 139 -21.19 -3.69 -16.12
N ASP A 140 -22.15 -3.45 -17.02
CA ASP A 140 -21.85 -3.13 -18.43
C ASP A 140 -21.08 -1.81 -18.59
N ALA A 141 -21.24 -0.85 -17.67
CA ALA A 141 -20.47 0.40 -17.72
C ALA A 141 -18.99 0.14 -17.43
N LEU A 142 -18.67 -0.78 -16.52
CA LEU A 142 -17.29 -1.20 -16.27
C LEU A 142 -16.70 -2.00 -17.43
N VAL A 143 -17.50 -2.84 -18.09
CA VAL A 143 -17.07 -3.54 -19.31
C VAL A 143 -16.68 -2.52 -20.38
N HIS A 144 -17.55 -1.55 -20.68
CA HIS A 144 -17.27 -0.51 -21.65
C HIS A 144 -16.06 0.35 -21.28
N TYR A 145 -15.90 0.68 -20.00
CA TYR A 145 -14.69 1.38 -19.54
C TYR A 145 -13.42 0.58 -19.84
N LEU A 146 -13.40 -0.73 -19.60
CA LEU A 146 -12.25 -1.58 -19.89
C LEU A 146 -11.99 -1.64 -21.41
N GLU A 147 -13.03 -1.82 -22.22
CA GLU A 147 -12.95 -1.78 -23.68
C GLU A 147 -12.31 -0.46 -24.18
N ASP A 148 -12.69 0.67 -23.59
CA ASP A 148 -12.21 2.00 -23.98
C ASP A 148 -10.78 2.34 -23.49
N GLU A 149 -10.39 1.95 -22.26
CA GLU A 149 -9.14 2.41 -21.60
C GLU A 149 -7.86 1.80 -22.21
N ARG A 150 -7.89 0.52 -22.65
CA ARG A 150 -6.73 -0.15 -23.29
C ARG A 150 -7.10 -1.14 -24.40
N GLY A 151 -8.31 -1.06 -24.95
CA GLY A 151 -8.77 -2.04 -25.93
C GLY A 151 -8.82 -3.43 -25.32
N PHE A 152 -9.23 -3.55 -24.04
CA PHE A 152 -9.43 -4.86 -23.44
C PHE A 152 -10.51 -5.59 -24.26
N GLU A 153 -10.17 -6.77 -24.76
CA GLU A 153 -11.11 -7.59 -25.52
C GLU A 153 -11.75 -8.62 -24.58
N ASP A 154 -13.06 -8.80 -24.70
CA ASP A 154 -13.76 -9.90 -24.05
C ASP A 154 -13.30 -11.23 -24.67
N ILE A 155 -12.49 -11.97 -23.92
CA ILE A 155 -12.00 -13.30 -24.31
C ILE A 155 -12.83 -14.40 -23.64
N THR A 156 -13.95 -14.06 -23.02
CA THR A 156 -14.88 -15.04 -22.48
C THR A 156 -15.37 -15.89 -23.65
N PRO A 157 -15.16 -17.21 -23.63
CA PRO A 157 -15.71 -18.05 -24.67
C PRO A 157 -17.23 -17.83 -24.71
N PRO A 158 -17.84 -17.70 -25.90
CA PRO A 158 -19.28 -17.53 -26.00
C PRO A 158 -19.93 -18.64 -25.18
N PRO A 159 -20.95 -18.33 -24.36
CA PRO A 159 -21.62 -19.35 -23.57
C PRO A 159 -22.02 -20.49 -24.51
N PRO A 160 -21.81 -21.76 -24.15
CA PRO A 160 -22.17 -22.87 -25.01
C PRO A 160 -23.63 -22.68 -25.42
N LEU A 161 -23.91 -22.68 -26.73
CA LEU A 161 -25.22 -22.38 -27.32
C LEU A 161 -26.36 -23.34 -26.88
N SER A 162 -26.08 -24.28 -25.98
CA SER A 162 -27.06 -25.14 -25.35
C SER A 162 -27.69 -24.43 -24.15
N ASN A 163 -29.01 -24.23 -24.20
CA ASN A 163 -29.88 -23.85 -23.06
C ASN A 163 -29.78 -24.79 -21.83
N GLU A 164 -28.91 -25.79 -21.84
CA GLU A 164 -28.85 -26.83 -20.81
C GLU A 164 -27.93 -26.54 -19.63
N LEU A 165 -26.92 -25.67 -19.69
CA LEU A 165 -25.92 -25.64 -18.59
C LEU A 165 -25.34 -24.25 -18.26
N LEU A 166 -26.13 -23.45 -17.54
CA LEU A 166 -25.67 -22.85 -16.26
C LEU A 166 -26.12 -23.75 -15.09
N GLN A 167 -26.14 -25.08 -15.27
CA GLN A 167 -26.08 -25.93 -14.10
C GLN A 167 -24.68 -25.71 -13.54
N VAL A 168 -24.66 -25.17 -12.34
CA VAL A 168 -23.49 -25.11 -11.48
C VAL A 168 -22.79 -26.48 -11.61
N PRO A 169 -21.48 -26.55 -11.92
CA PRO A 169 -20.77 -27.83 -12.13
C PRO A 169 -20.71 -28.70 -10.87
N TYR A 170 -21.28 -28.23 -9.76
CA TYR A 170 -21.50 -28.99 -8.56
C TYR A 170 -22.90 -29.62 -8.65
N PRO A 171 -23.02 -30.96 -8.60
CA PRO A 171 -24.32 -31.61 -8.55
C PRO A 171 -25.14 -30.95 -7.44
N VAL A 172 -26.38 -30.57 -7.75
CA VAL A 172 -27.35 -30.14 -6.75
C VAL A 172 -27.45 -31.27 -5.75
N SER A 173 -26.84 -31.08 -4.58
CA SER A 173 -26.85 -32.10 -3.54
C SER A 173 -28.29 -32.35 -3.11
N ASP A 174 -28.48 -33.58 -2.64
CA ASP A 174 -29.73 -34.17 -2.15
C ASP A 174 -30.71 -33.14 -1.54
N PRO A 175 -31.96 -33.03 -2.05
CA PRO A 175 -32.95 -32.09 -1.52
C PRO A 175 -33.28 -32.29 -0.02
N ASP A 176 -32.87 -33.42 0.57
CA ASP A 176 -33.03 -33.71 2.00
C ASP A 176 -31.81 -33.30 2.85
N ASP A 177 -30.73 -32.76 2.28
CA ASP A 177 -29.59 -32.25 3.05
C ASP A 177 -29.93 -30.88 3.68
N VAL A 178 -30.59 -30.91 4.85
CA VAL A 178 -31.00 -29.72 5.63
C VAL A 178 -29.81 -28.84 6.06
N HIS A 179 -28.57 -29.29 5.84
CA HIS A 179 -27.34 -28.51 6.06
C HIS A 179 -26.72 -27.92 4.80
N HIS A 180 -27.36 -28.06 3.64
CA HIS A 180 -26.99 -27.31 2.44
C HIS A 180 -27.31 -25.84 2.64
N PHE A 181 -26.29 -25.06 3.05
CA PHE A 181 -26.24 -23.66 2.64
C PHE A 181 -26.47 -23.64 1.14
N PRO A 182 -27.40 -22.82 0.63
CA PRO A 182 -27.69 -22.82 -0.79
C PRO A 182 -26.39 -22.50 -1.52
N SER A 183 -25.77 -23.53 -2.11
CA SER A 183 -24.65 -23.44 -3.03
C SER A 183 -25.14 -22.92 -4.39
N ASP A 184 -26.05 -21.96 -4.31
CA ASP A 184 -26.43 -21.06 -5.37
C ASP A 184 -25.20 -20.20 -5.64
N ALA A 185 -24.41 -20.61 -6.63
CA ALA A 185 -23.19 -19.93 -7.05
C ALA A 185 -23.37 -18.41 -6.91
N HIS A 186 -22.64 -17.82 -5.95
CA HIS A 186 -22.85 -16.44 -5.52
C HIS A 186 -22.39 -15.40 -6.57
N TYR A 187 -21.91 -15.86 -7.73
CA TYR A 187 -21.66 -15.05 -8.92
C TYR A 187 -22.79 -15.19 -9.94
N CYS A 188 -23.07 -14.09 -10.64
CA CYS A 188 -24.11 -13.96 -11.64
C CYS A 188 -23.52 -13.92 -13.06
N ARG A 189 -22.36 -13.26 -13.22
CA ARG A 189 -21.72 -13.03 -14.52
C ARG A 189 -20.22 -12.97 -14.36
N PHE A 190 -19.52 -13.48 -15.36
CA PHE A 190 -18.07 -13.47 -15.46
C PHE A 190 -17.69 -12.97 -16.85
N VAL A 191 -16.82 -11.97 -16.92
CA VAL A 191 -16.21 -11.50 -18.15
C VAL A 191 -14.70 -11.49 -17.92
N LYS A 192 -13.97 -12.27 -18.71
CA LYS A 192 -12.52 -12.21 -18.73
C LYS A 192 -12.09 -11.32 -19.88
N THR A 193 -11.38 -10.26 -19.56
CA THR A 193 -10.78 -9.41 -20.59
C THR A 193 -9.26 -9.52 -20.60
N ALA A 194 -8.70 -9.43 -21.80
CA ALA A 194 -7.26 -9.38 -22.00
C ALA A 194 -6.90 -8.10 -22.75
N SER A 195 -5.88 -7.38 -22.29
CA SER A 195 -5.29 -6.31 -23.08
C SER A 195 -4.13 -6.90 -23.87
N VAL A 196 -4.31 -7.01 -25.19
CA VAL A 196 -3.25 -7.37 -26.12
C VAL A 196 -2.39 -6.13 -26.36
N ASN A 197 -1.47 -5.85 -25.44
CA ASN A 197 -0.49 -4.79 -25.67
C ASN A 197 0.57 -5.28 -26.66
N ASN A 198 0.98 -4.41 -27.60
CA ASN A 198 2.10 -4.60 -28.53
C ASN A 198 3.46 -4.90 -27.87
N HIS A 199 3.53 -4.93 -26.52
CA HIS A 199 4.74 -5.04 -25.71
C HIS A 199 4.91 -6.38 -24.99
N ASN A 200 4.25 -7.44 -25.46
CA ASN A 200 4.59 -8.83 -25.11
C ASN A 200 4.31 -9.23 -23.64
N SER A 201 3.46 -8.48 -22.93
CA SER A 201 2.97 -8.85 -21.61
C SER A 201 1.44 -8.84 -21.61
N ASP A 202 0.85 -10.02 -21.73
CA ASP A 202 -0.60 -10.20 -21.61
C ASP A 202 -0.99 -9.92 -20.14
N VAL A 203 -1.80 -8.88 -19.95
CA VAL A 203 -2.41 -8.58 -18.64
C VAL A 203 -3.90 -8.91 -18.72
N PHE A 204 -4.41 -9.56 -17.68
CA PHE A 204 -5.79 -10.02 -17.62
C PHE A 204 -6.56 -9.26 -16.54
N VAL A 205 -7.83 -8.95 -16.83
CA VAL A 205 -8.79 -8.44 -15.85
C VAL A 205 -9.99 -9.38 -15.85
N ASP A 206 -10.26 -9.98 -14.70
CA ASP A 206 -11.41 -10.85 -14.48
C ASP A 206 -12.52 -10.03 -13.81
N LEU A 207 -13.56 -9.66 -14.56
CA LEU A 207 -14.70 -8.88 -14.07
C LEU A 207 -15.84 -9.81 -13.65
N ILE A 208 -16.14 -9.81 -12.35
CA ILE A 208 -17.03 -10.77 -11.69
C ILE A 208 -18.22 -10.02 -11.08
N GLN A 209 -19.43 -10.29 -11.57
CA GLN A 209 -20.66 -9.81 -10.94
C GLN A 209 -21.13 -10.79 -9.88
N THR A 210 -21.38 -10.31 -8.68
CA THR A 210 -21.95 -11.10 -7.59
C THR A 210 -23.48 -11.01 -7.59
N ARG A 211 -24.17 -12.01 -7.02
CA ARG A 211 -25.62 -11.94 -6.77
C ARG A 211 -25.97 -11.01 -5.59
N SER A 212 -25.01 -10.79 -4.69
CA SER A 212 -25.17 -9.90 -3.55
C SER A 212 -24.99 -8.43 -3.97
N PRO A 213 -25.69 -7.46 -3.36
CA PRO A 213 -25.37 -6.05 -3.56
C PRO A 213 -23.97 -5.69 -3.03
N SER A 214 -23.41 -6.48 -2.11
CA SER A 214 -22.05 -6.28 -1.58
C SER A 214 -21.09 -7.30 -2.18
N PRO A 215 -20.15 -6.89 -3.06
CA PRO A 215 -19.21 -7.82 -3.69
C PRO A 215 -18.27 -8.50 -2.67
N GLY A 216 -18.02 -7.86 -1.53
CA GLY A 216 -17.19 -8.42 -0.46
C GLY A 216 -17.75 -9.73 0.12
N ASN A 217 -19.07 -9.96 0.03
CA ASN A 217 -19.66 -11.21 0.48
C ASN A 217 -19.15 -12.42 -0.30
N LEU A 218 -18.88 -12.27 -1.60
CA LEU A 218 -18.28 -13.35 -2.40
C LEU A 218 -16.81 -13.56 -2.02
N VAL A 219 -16.07 -12.47 -1.81
CA VAL A 219 -14.64 -12.52 -1.43
C VAL A 219 -14.43 -13.25 -0.09
N LEU A 220 -15.33 -13.06 0.87
CA LEU A 220 -15.26 -13.73 2.17
C LEU A 220 -15.58 -15.23 2.14
N GLN A 221 -16.09 -15.75 1.02
CA GLN A 221 -16.45 -17.16 0.85
C GLN A 221 -15.36 -17.98 0.14
N PHE A 222 -14.24 -17.37 -0.23
CA PHE A 222 -13.15 -18.10 -0.85
C PHE A 222 -12.63 -19.23 0.06
N PRO A 223 -12.16 -20.35 -0.50
CA PRO A 223 -11.65 -21.46 0.31
C PRO A 223 -10.33 -21.13 1.02
N ALA A 224 -9.65 -20.04 0.68
CA ALA A 224 -8.36 -19.69 1.27
C ALA A 224 -8.38 -18.27 1.83
N SER A 225 -7.96 -18.10 3.09
CA SER A 225 -7.99 -16.79 3.77
C SER A 225 -7.08 -15.74 3.13
N CYS A 226 -6.04 -16.15 2.39
CA CYS A 226 -5.09 -15.26 1.75
C CYS A 226 -5.67 -14.47 0.56
N VAL A 227 -6.75 -14.96 -0.05
CA VAL A 227 -7.46 -14.25 -1.14
C VAL A 227 -8.71 -13.52 -0.65
N MET A 228 -8.99 -13.55 0.66
CA MET A 228 -10.13 -12.83 1.26
C MET A 228 -9.82 -11.35 1.57
N ASN A 229 -8.78 -10.79 0.95
CA ASN A 229 -8.40 -9.39 1.09
C ASN A 229 -8.91 -8.63 -0.14
N TRP A 230 -9.33 -7.39 0.03
CA TRP A 230 -9.77 -6.59 -1.10
C TRP A 230 -9.37 -5.12 -0.97
N PHE A 231 -9.40 -4.44 -2.09
CA PHE A 231 -9.12 -3.02 -2.23
C PHE A 231 -10.36 -2.36 -2.85
N THR A 232 -10.80 -1.25 -2.25
CA THR A 232 -11.81 -0.34 -2.82
C THR A 232 -11.10 0.92 -3.28
N ALA A 233 -11.79 1.84 -3.94
CA ALA A 233 -11.21 3.14 -4.31
C ALA A 233 -10.56 3.92 -3.14
N ASN A 234 -10.96 3.65 -1.89
CA ASN A 234 -10.57 4.45 -0.72
C ASN A 234 -9.82 3.66 0.37
N GLU A 235 -9.88 2.34 0.35
CA GLU A 235 -9.35 1.52 1.45
C GLU A 235 -8.85 0.16 0.99
N ILE A 236 -7.88 -0.38 1.73
CA ILE A 236 -7.44 -1.77 1.64
C ILE A 236 -7.98 -2.49 2.86
N VAL A 237 -8.72 -3.57 2.64
CA VAL A 237 -9.27 -4.43 3.68
C VAL A 237 -8.50 -5.74 3.71
N VAL A 238 -7.94 -6.04 4.88
CA VAL A 238 -7.19 -7.28 5.14
C VAL A 238 -7.92 -8.06 6.22
N THR A 239 -8.61 -9.13 5.84
CA THR A 239 -9.50 -9.87 6.76
C THR A 239 -8.69 -10.64 7.82
N TYR A 240 -7.49 -11.12 7.46
CA TYR A 240 -6.61 -11.88 8.36
C TYR A 240 -5.19 -11.29 8.40
N PRO A 241 -4.97 -10.09 8.96
CA PRO A 241 -3.69 -9.38 8.84
C PRO A 241 -2.48 -10.19 9.29
N SER A 242 -2.58 -10.81 10.47
CA SER A 242 -1.50 -11.63 11.03
C SER A 242 -1.19 -12.86 10.18
N LEU A 243 -2.17 -13.45 9.50
CA LEU A 243 -1.93 -14.60 8.63
C LEU A 243 -1.34 -14.15 7.29
N THR A 244 -1.96 -13.16 6.65
CA THR A 244 -1.55 -12.62 5.35
C THR A 244 -0.09 -12.12 5.39
N VAL A 245 0.28 -11.30 6.38
CA VAL A 245 1.64 -10.74 6.49
C VAL A 245 2.70 -11.81 6.81
N ASN A 246 2.31 -12.89 7.50
CA ASN A 246 3.20 -14.01 7.76
C ASN A 246 3.22 -15.06 6.63
N ASN A 247 2.56 -14.79 5.50
CA ASN A 247 2.39 -15.72 4.39
C ASN A 247 1.79 -17.06 4.86
N ILE A 248 0.71 -16.98 5.65
CA ILE A 248 -0.06 -18.12 6.15
C ILE A 248 -1.51 -17.98 5.64
N ALA A 249 -2.12 -19.09 5.26
CA ALA A 249 -3.51 -19.16 4.88
C ALA A 249 -4.23 -20.24 5.69
N LEU A 250 -5.47 -19.95 6.12
CA LEU A 250 -6.44 -20.96 6.52
C LEU A 250 -7.09 -21.49 5.26
N LEU A 251 -7.08 -22.81 5.09
CA LEU A 251 -7.84 -23.47 4.06
C LEU A 251 -9.16 -23.97 4.65
N HIS A 252 -10.25 -23.49 4.08
CA HIS A 252 -11.57 -24.05 4.28
C HIS A 252 -11.72 -25.15 3.23
N PRO A 253 -11.75 -26.43 3.62
CA PRO A 253 -12.15 -27.48 2.68
C PRO A 253 -13.53 -27.11 2.12
N HIS A 254 -13.68 -27.21 0.81
CA HIS A 254 -14.94 -26.90 0.12
C HIS A 254 -16.09 -27.67 0.78
N GLY A 255 -17.03 -26.95 1.40
CA GLY A 255 -18.21 -27.52 2.05
C GLY A 255 -18.04 -27.78 3.54
N CYS A 256 -18.71 -26.93 4.34
CA CYS A 256 -19.25 -27.17 5.69
C CYS A 256 -18.33 -27.70 6.81
N CYS A 257 -17.06 -27.99 6.59
CA CYS A 257 -16.14 -28.39 7.65
C CYS A 257 -15.37 -27.19 8.21
N ALA A 258 -15.14 -27.20 9.53
CA ALA A 258 -14.22 -26.27 10.16
C ALA A 258 -12.85 -26.32 9.44
N PRO A 259 -12.11 -25.20 9.31
CA PRO A 259 -10.81 -25.18 8.66
C PRO A 259 -9.94 -26.30 9.21
N THR A 260 -9.60 -27.27 8.35
CA THR A 260 -8.91 -28.49 8.77
C THR A 260 -7.42 -28.25 8.92
N ASP A 261 -6.86 -27.29 8.18
CA ASP A 261 -5.42 -27.17 8.04
C ASP A 261 -4.93 -25.70 7.92
N VAL A 262 -3.80 -25.44 8.56
CA VAL A 262 -3.04 -24.19 8.44
C VAL A 262 -1.89 -24.42 7.48
N HIS A 263 -1.94 -23.78 6.32
CA HIS A 263 -0.88 -23.88 5.33
C HIS A 263 -0.04 -22.61 5.33
N ARG A 264 1.29 -22.79 5.38
CA ARG A 264 2.17 -21.72 4.91
C ARG A 264 1.90 -21.57 3.42
N ILE A 265 1.66 -20.36 2.96
CA ILE A 265 1.60 -20.02 1.54
C ILE A 265 3.03 -20.24 1.03
N ARG A 266 3.33 -21.49 0.71
CA ARG A 266 4.53 -21.81 0.00
C ARG A 266 4.40 -21.17 -1.37
N GLU A 267 5.51 -20.64 -1.86
CA GLU A 267 5.60 -20.11 -3.21
C GLU A 267 5.00 -21.15 -4.17
N ASP A 268 5.29 -22.44 -3.98
CA ASP A 268 4.87 -23.61 -4.76
C ASP A 268 3.37 -23.63 -5.17
N ILE A 269 2.44 -23.35 -4.25
CA ILE A 269 0.99 -23.45 -4.52
C ILE A 269 0.52 -22.37 -5.51
N TRP A 270 1.20 -21.23 -5.52
CA TRP A 270 0.93 -20.13 -6.46
C TRP A 270 1.88 -20.14 -7.66
N LEU A 271 3.06 -20.74 -7.49
CA LEU A 271 4.04 -20.92 -8.54
C LEU A 271 3.45 -21.75 -9.69
N ASP A 272 2.62 -22.76 -9.42
CA ASP A 272 1.92 -23.51 -10.49
C ASP A 272 0.98 -22.63 -11.35
N LYS A 273 0.47 -21.50 -10.82
CA LYS A 273 -0.32 -20.52 -11.58
C LYS A 273 0.52 -19.36 -12.15
N HIS A 274 1.70 -19.06 -11.60
CA HIS A 274 2.40 -17.78 -11.83
C HIS A 274 3.94 -17.84 -12.03
N VAL A 275 4.58 -19.02 -12.14
CA VAL A 275 6.02 -19.12 -12.44
C VAL A 275 6.29 -18.69 -13.88
N GLU A 276 6.87 -17.51 -14.04
CA GLU A 276 7.91 -17.30 -15.07
C GLU A 276 8.73 -16.01 -14.88
N SER A 277 8.48 -15.19 -13.85
CA SER A 277 9.13 -13.88 -13.73
C SER A 277 9.46 -13.51 -12.29
N ALA A 278 10.54 -14.08 -11.75
CA ALA A 278 11.17 -13.57 -10.52
C ALA A 278 12.18 -12.46 -10.89
N VAL A 279 12.03 -11.26 -10.33
CA VAL A 279 12.91 -10.12 -10.59
C VAL A 279 13.90 -9.91 -9.43
N PRO A 280 15.20 -9.72 -9.67
CA PRO A 280 16.20 -9.60 -8.62
C PRO A 280 16.26 -8.18 -8.02
N TYR A 281 15.27 -7.79 -7.21
CA TYR A 281 15.22 -6.45 -6.58
C TYR A 281 15.93 -6.34 -5.21
N SER A 282 16.43 -7.43 -4.63
CA SER A 282 16.86 -7.43 -3.22
C SER A 282 18.21 -6.73 -2.92
N ARG A 283 19.10 -6.54 -3.90
CA ARG A 283 20.47 -6.03 -3.65
C ARG A 283 20.59 -4.51 -3.61
N ALA A 284 19.73 -3.77 -4.33
CA ALA A 284 19.75 -2.30 -4.31
C ALA A 284 19.21 -1.71 -2.98
N ARG A 285 18.29 -2.43 -2.32
CA ARG A 285 17.64 -2.03 -1.06
C ARG A 285 18.63 -1.87 0.11
N LEU A 286 19.60 -2.78 0.24
CA LEU A 286 20.56 -2.75 1.36
C LEU A 286 21.52 -1.54 1.27
N ALA A 287 21.86 -1.10 0.05
CA ALA A 287 22.79 0.01 -0.16
C ALA A 287 22.17 1.38 0.19
N ILE A 288 20.88 1.58 -0.09
CA ILE A 288 20.18 2.84 0.19
C ILE A 288 19.95 3.02 1.70
N MET A 289 19.60 1.95 2.42
CA MET A 289 19.42 2.03 3.88
C MET A 289 20.72 2.39 4.62
N LEU A 290 21.87 1.86 4.17
CA LEU A 290 23.17 2.23 4.74
C LEU A 290 23.51 3.70 4.49
N LEU A 291 23.15 4.25 3.32
CA LEU A 291 23.37 5.66 2.98
C LEU A 291 22.46 6.60 3.79
N LEU A 292 21.19 6.25 4.00
CA LEU A 292 20.28 7.04 4.82
C LEU A 292 20.61 6.99 6.31
N GLY A 293 21.04 5.82 6.82
CA GLY A 293 21.53 5.68 8.19
C GLY A 293 22.74 6.59 8.46
N LEU A 294 23.72 6.60 7.54
CA LEU A 294 24.88 7.48 7.61
C LEU A 294 24.50 8.97 7.52
N HIS A 295 23.51 9.33 6.70
CA HIS A 295 23.06 10.72 6.57
C HIS A 295 22.35 11.21 7.85
N MET A 296 21.52 10.39 8.47
CA MET A 296 20.85 10.74 9.73
C MET A 296 21.84 10.86 10.89
N GLU A 297 22.82 9.96 11.00
CA GLU A 297 23.91 10.09 11.97
C GLU A 297 24.74 11.36 11.76
N MET A 298 25.04 11.72 10.51
CA MET A 298 25.75 12.97 10.21
C MET A 298 24.92 14.20 10.59
N SER A 299 23.62 14.22 10.31
CA SER A 299 22.76 15.37 10.69
C SER A 299 22.68 15.58 12.20
N ASN A 300 22.72 14.51 13.01
CA ASN A 300 22.79 14.59 14.47
C ASN A 300 24.20 14.98 14.97
N GLY A 301 25.26 14.55 14.28
CA GLY A 301 26.64 14.96 14.58
C GLY A 301 26.92 16.44 14.33
N TRP A 302 26.23 17.05 13.36
CA TRP A 302 26.35 18.49 13.06
C TRP A 302 25.81 19.41 14.17
N ALA A 303 24.94 18.90 15.04
CA ALA A 303 24.51 19.63 16.25
C ALA A 303 25.60 19.63 17.34
N LEU A 304 26.46 18.61 17.38
CA LEU A 304 27.55 18.48 18.36
C LEU A 304 28.86 19.13 17.89
N ALA A 305 29.07 19.25 16.57
CA ALA A 305 30.34 19.71 15.98
C ALA A 305 30.57 21.24 15.97
N ARG A 306 29.63 22.07 16.45
CA ARG A 306 29.82 23.54 16.51
C ARG A 306 30.73 24.03 17.64
N THR A 307 31.27 23.13 18.47
CA THR A 307 32.10 23.50 19.63
C THR A 307 33.59 23.21 19.47
N ILE A 308 34.06 22.67 18.33
CA ILE A 308 35.48 22.27 18.16
C ILE A 308 36.03 22.68 16.76
N PRO A 309 37.19 23.38 16.67
CA PRO A 309 37.81 23.80 15.39
C PRO A 309 38.59 22.66 14.69
N PRO A 310 39.03 22.81 13.42
CA PRO A 310 38.60 21.92 12.35
C PRO A 310 39.49 20.69 12.10
N PHE A 311 38.84 19.56 11.83
CA PHE A 311 39.40 18.36 11.21
C PHE A 311 39.04 18.33 9.72
N HIS A 312 39.88 18.91 8.87
CA HIS A 312 39.64 19.00 7.42
C HIS A 312 40.08 17.74 6.62
N GLY A 313 40.75 16.76 7.26
CA GLY A 313 41.39 15.65 6.56
C GLY A 313 40.55 14.40 6.28
N LEU A 314 39.43 14.20 6.97
CA LEU A 314 38.68 12.93 6.92
C LEU A 314 37.57 12.92 5.85
N LEU A 315 37.07 14.09 5.45
CA LEU A 315 35.91 14.24 4.55
C LEU A 315 36.23 14.02 3.06
N THR A 316 37.48 14.26 2.63
CA THR A 316 37.91 14.03 1.25
C THR A 316 38.10 12.55 0.92
N GLY A 317 38.41 11.70 1.91
CA GLY A 317 38.59 10.25 1.71
C GLY A 317 37.28 9.51 1.42
N VAL A 318 36.19 9.88 2.10
CA VAL A 318 34.89 9.19 1.96
C VAL A 318 34.23 9.51 0.60
N ALA A 319 34.33 10.77 0.13
CA ALA A 319 33.83 11.15 -1.18
C ALA A 319 34.58 10.44 -2.34
N SER A 320 35.88 10.19 -2.18
CA SER A 320 36.69 9.46 -3.16
C SER A 320 36.34 7.97 -3.25
N CYS A 321 36.00 7.33 -2.12
CA CYS A 321 35.53 5.94 -2.13
C CYS A 321 34.16 5.80 -2.80
N ILE A 322 33.26 6.77 -2.59
CA ILE A 322 31.91 6.76 -3.19
C ILE A 322 31.99 6.92 -4.72
N LEU A 323 32.84 7.81 -5.26
CA LEU A 323 33.00 7.93 -6.73
C LEU A 323 33.61 6.68 -7.39
N SER A 324 34.45 5.92 -6.67
CA SER A 324 35.04 4.68 -7.21
C SER A 324 34.03 3.53 -7.31
N ALA A 325 33.00 3.51 -6.47
CA ALA A 325 31.95 2.50 -6.51
C ALA A 325 30.98 2.68 -7.69
N PHE A 326 30.80 3.91 -8.18
CA PHE A 326 29.91 4.20 -9.31
C PHE A 326 30.55 3.98 -10.69
N THR A 327 31.87 3.83 -10.80
CA THR A 327 32.57 3.69 -12.09
C THR A 327 32.74 2.25 -12.59
N PHE A 328 32.34 1.23 -11.82
CA PHE A 328 32.56 -0.19 -12.16
C PHE A 328 31.31 -0.97 -12.61
N GLY A 329 30.21 -0.30 -12.96
CA GLY A 329 28.93 -0.94 -13.29
C GLY A 329 28.39 -0.66 -14.69
N ALA A 330 29.19 -0.77 -15.75
CA ALA A 330 28.66 -0.80 -17.12
C ALA A 330 28.31 -2.25 -17.53
N PRO A 331 27.07 -2.57 -17.91
CA PRO A 331 26.70 -3.92 -18.31
C PRO A 331 27.37 -4.31 -19.64
N LYS A 332 28.11 -5.42 -19.63
CA LYS A 332 28.60 -6.06 -20.86
C LYS A 332 27.41 -6.53 -21.69
N ARG A 333 27.25 -5.96 -22.89
CA ARG A 333 26.38 -6.52 -23.95
C ARG A 333 26.91 -7.90 -24.35
N PHE A 334 26.09 -8.93 -24.19
CA PHE A 334 26.33 -10.23 -24.83
C PHE A 334 25.78 -10.19 -26.27
N PRO A 335 26.48 -10.78 -27.25
CA PRO A 335 26.03 -10.82 -28.63
C PRO A 335 24.88 -11.82 -28.79
N SER A 336 23.85 -11.43 -29.54
CA SER A 336 22.76 -12.31 -29.96
C SER A 336 23.28 -13.36 -30.95
N THR A 337 23.21 -14.63 -30.57
CA THR A 337 23.36 -15.74 -31.51
C THR A 337 22.04 -15.95 -32.24
N HIS A 338 21.97 -15.48 -33.48
CA HIS A 338 21.00 -15.97 -34.45
C HIS A 338 21.31 -17.45 -34.75
N ALA A 339 20.46 -18.36 -34.27
CA ALA A 339 20.38 -19.69 -34.83
C ALA A 339 19.49 -19.60 -36.08
N SER A 340 20.08 -19.92 -37.22
CA SER A 340 19.38 -20.10 -38.49
C SER A 340 19.29 -21.59 -38.79
N GLY A 341 18.09 -22.01 -39.16
CA GLY A 341 17.83 -23.18 -40.01
C GLY A 341 17.05 -24.32 -39.36
N PRO A 342 16.57 -25.27 -40.17
CA PRO A 342 16.19 -25.19 -41.59
C PRO A 342 14.70 -24.87 -41.80
#